data_AF-A0A0J9XB81-F1
#
_entry.id   AF-A0A0J9XB81-F1
#
_cell.length_a   1.000
_cell.length_b   1.000
_cell.length_c   1.000
_cell.angle_alpha   90.00
_cell.angle_beta   90.00
_cell.angle_gamma   90.00
#
_symmetry.space_group_name_H-M   'P 1'
#
loop_
_entity.id
_entity.type
_entity.pdbx_description
1 polymer ?
#
loop_
_entity_poly.entity_id
_entity_poly.type
_entity_poly.pdbx_seq_one_letter_code
_entity_poly.pdbx_strand_id
1 'polypeptide(L)'
;MDQNPLNDSHSHHALLNKDYHSIPQLSQTERELLAEYQRLVRNLDQLSAQIDRLTTVPTPQILETLRNLEAKTSLVFTLLKASVYSIFMQKAQPEDQMSYSESAY
;
A
#
# COMPACT_ATOMS: atom_id res chain seq x y z
N MET A 1 -21.69 36.32 -11.06
CA MET A 1 -21.31 36.17 -9.65
C MET A 1 -20.98 34.71 -9.45
N ASP A 2 -19.71 34.38 -9.64
CA ASP A 2 -19.15 33.04 -9.55
C ASP A 2 -19.19 32.54 -8.10
N GLN A 3 -19.98 31.52 -7.82
CA GLN A 3 -19.90 30.79 -6.56
C GLN A 3 -19.10 29.51 -6.82
N ASN A 4 -17.83 29.59 -6.43
CA ASN A 4 -16.86 28.51 -6.41
C ASN A 4 -17.28 27.43 -5.39
N PRO A 5 -17.47 26.15 -5.77
CA PRO A 5 -17.96 25.08 -4.89
C PRO A 5 -16.87 24.48 -3.98
N LEU A 6 -15.83 25.24 -3.62
CA LEU A 6 -14.66 24.75 -2.85
C LEU A 6 -14.67 25.18 -1.37
N ASN A 7 -15.81 25.57 -0.80
CA ASN A 7 -15.87 26.09 0.57
C ASN A 7 -16.68 25.25 1.57
N ASP A 8 -16.79 23.94 1.37
CA ASP A 8 -17.56 23.06 2.27
C ASP A 8 -16.80 22.66 3.56
N SER A 9 -15.48 22.90 3.65
CA SER A 9 -14.70 22.57 4.86
C SER A 9 -14.99 23.48 6.07
N HIS A 10 -15.49 24.70 5.87
CA HIS A 10 -15.75 25.63 6.99
C HIS A 10 -16.98 25.21 7.81
N SER A 11 -17.93 24.47 7.22
CA SER A 11 -19.17 24.04 7.87
C SER A 11 -18.93 22.91 8.88
N HIS A 12 -18.01 21.99 8.58
CA HIS A 12 -17.69 20.85 9.45
C HIS A 12 -17.06 21.30 10.78
N HIS A 13 -16.12 22.23 10.73
CA HIS A 13 -15.50 22.79 11.94
C HIS A 13 -16.46 23.63 12.79
N ALA A 14 -17.42 24.31 12.15
CA ALA A 14 -18.41 25.12 12.86
C ALA A 14 -19.35 24.26 13.73
N LEU A 15 -19.71 23.05 13.30
CA LEU A 15 -20.52 22.12 14.08
C LEU A 15 -19.73 21.51 15.25
N LEU A 16 -18.42 21.33 15.07
CA LEU A 16 -17.49 20.78 16.06
C LEU A 16 -17.16 21.75 17.19
N ASN A 17 -17.22 23.06 16.94
CA ASN A 17 -16.86 24.13 17.86
C ASN A 17 -18.07 24.88 18.44
N LYS A 18 -19.29 24.39 18.19
CA LYS A 18 -20.52 25.02 18.69
C LYS A 18 -20.87 24.46 20.06
N ASP A 19 -21.03 25.37 21.03
CA ASP A 19 -21.42 25.01 22.39
C ASP A 19 -22.94 24.85 22.50
N TYR A 20 -23.42 23.62 22.29
CA TYR A 20 -24.86 23.30 22.34
C TYR A 20 -25.45 23.39 23.76
N HIS A 21 -24.62 23.54 24.79
CA HIS A 21 -25.03 23.65 26.20
C HIS A 21 -25.58 25.04 26.56
N SER A 22 -25.23 26.08 25.80
CA SER A 22 -25.65 27.46 26.08
C SER A 22 -26.91 27.89 25.32
N ILE A 23 -27.61 26.95 24.69
CA ILE A 23 -28.82 27.25 23.92
C ILE A 23 -30.05 26.99 24.81
N PRO A 24 -30.68 28.03 25.39
CA PRO A 24 -31.77 27.88 26.35
C PRO A 24 -33.08 27.33 25.75
N GLN A 25 -33.13 27.16 24.42
CA GLN A 25 -34.30 26.62 23.71
C GLN A 25 -34.25 25.10 23.52
N LEU A 26 -33.14 24.43 23.87
CA LEU A 26 -32.97 22.98 23.70
C LEU A 26 -33.39 22.22 24.96
N SER A 27 -34.23 21.20 24.78
CA SER A 27 -34.58 20.25 25.82
C SER A 27 -33.33 19.53 26.35
N GLN A 28 -33.35 19.07 27.59
CA GLN A 28 -32.21 18.37 28.22
C GLN A 28 -31.70 17.20 27.37
N THR A 29 -32.61 16.42 26.79
CA THR A 29 -32.28 15.27 25.92
C THR A 29 -31.67 15.68 24.59
N GLU A 30 -32.09 16.81 24.02
CA GLU A 30 -31.56 17.32 22.75
C GLU A 30 -30.12 17.84 22.92
N ARG A 31 -29.81 18.45 24.08
CA ARG A 31 -28.44 18.87 24.43
C ARG A 31 -27.49 17.69 24.55
N GLU A 32 -27.94 16.61 25.21
CA GLU A 32 -27.17 15.37 25.35
C GLU A 32 -26.96 14.69 23.99
N LEU A 33 -28.00 14.60 23.17
CA LEU A 33 -27.93 14.01 21.84
C LEU A 33 -26.96 14.77 20.92
N LEU A 34 -27.02 16.12 20.91
CA LEU A 34 -26.10 16.95 20.12
C LEU A 34 -24.65 16.86 20.60
N ALA A 35 -24.43 16.74 21.91
CA ALA A 35 -23.09 16.52 22.45
C ALA A 35 -22.50 15.17 22.02
N GLU A 36 -23.32 14.12 22.01
CA GLU A 36 -22.91 12.80 21.51
C GLU A 36 -22.67 12.81 19.99
N TYR A 37 -23.50 13.49 19.20
CA TYR A 37 -23.22 13.66 17.76
C TYR A 37 -21.93 14.43 17.51
N GLN A 38 -21.65 15.49 18.27
CA GLN A 38 -20.39 16.24 18.17
C GLN A 38 -19.19 15.36 18.54
N ARG A 39 -19.34 14.49 19.55
CA ARG A 39 -18.31 13.51 19.92
C ARG A 39 -18.11 12.47 18.81
N LEU A 40 -19.19 11.98 18.22
CA LEU A 40 -19.12 11.02 17.12
C LEU A 40 -18.40 11.60 15.91
N VAL A 41 -18.72 12.83 15.51
CA VAL A 41 -18.03 13.52 14.40
C VAL A 41 -16.55 13.71 14.72
N ARG A 42 -16.19 14.12 15.94
CA ARG A 42 -14.78 14.17 16.37
C ARG A 42 -14.06 12.84 16.22
N ASN A 43 -14.71 11.75 16.64
CA ASN A 43 -14.14 10.41 16.53
C ASN A 43 -13.97 9.98 15.06
N LEU A 44 -14.92 10.34 14.18
CA LEU A 44 -14.85 10.06 12.75
C LEU A 44 -13.74 10.86 12.06
N ASP A 45 -13.57 12.14 12.41
CA ASP A 45 -12.47 12.97 11.89
C ASP A 45 -11.10 12.42 12.32
N GLN A 46 -10.97 12.02 13.60
CA GLN A 46 -9.76 11.37 14.11
C GLN A 46 -9.48 10.05 13.39
N LEU A 47 -10.49 9.23 13.17
CA LEU A 47 -10.37 7.95 12.47
C LEU A 47 -9.98 8.17 11.00
N SER A 48 -10.60 9.13 10.31
CA SER A 48 -10.24 9.50 8.93
C SER A 48 -8.78 9.94 8.85
N ALA A 49 -8.34 10.84 9.74
CA ALA A 49 -6.95 11.30 9.78
C ALA A 49 -5.96 10.16 10.07
N GLN A 50 -6.34 9.19 10.91
CA GLN A 50 -5.55 7.99 11.15
C GLN A 50 -5.47 7.08 9.92
N ILE A 51 -6.59 6.87 9.22
CA ILE A 51 -6.61 6.11 7.95
C ILE A 51 -5.76 6.80 6.89
N ASP A 52 -5.87 8.12 6.74
CA ASP A 52 -5.06 8.88 5.80
C ASP A 52 -3.57 8.74 6.11
N ARG A 53 -3.19 8.82 7.39
CA ARG A 53 -1.81 8.60 7.83
C ARG A 53 -1.31 7.19 7.52
N LEU A 54 -2.13 6.17 7.77
CA LEU A 54 -1.77 4.75 7.53
C LEU A 54 -1.67 4.43 6.04
N THR A 55 -2.52 5.04 5.21
CA THR A 55 -2.53 4.81 3.77
C THR A 55 -1.39 5.54 3.05
N THR A 56 -0.98 6.71 3.55
CA THR A 56 0.14 7.49 2.96
C THR A 56 1.52 6.97 3.35
N VAL A 57 1.71 6.41 4.53
CA VAL A 57 3.03 5.95 5.01
C VAL A 57 2.84 4.65 5.81
N PRO A 58 3.17 3.46 5.28
CA PRO A 58 4.39 3.12 4.54
C PRO A 58 4.15 2.29 3.26
N THR A 59 2.91 2.23 2.77
CA THR A 59 2.49 1.37 1.64
C THR A 59 3.35 1.54 0.39
N PRO A 60 3.63 2.76 -0.11
CA PRO A 60 4.44 2.92 -1.32
C PRO A 60 5.91 2.53 -1.12
N GLN A 61 6.47 2.78 0.07
CA GLN A 61 7.87 2.42 0.36
C GLN A 61 8.05 0.90 0.47
N ILE A 62 7.10 0.21 1.12
CA ILE A 62 7.13 -1.25 1.22
C ILE A 62 6.93 -1.89 -0.16
N LEU A 63 5.99 -1.39 -0.97
CA LEU A 63 5.80 -1.90 -2.33
C LEU A 63 7.05 -1.69 -3.21
N GLU A 64 7.72 -0.53 -3.12
CA GLU A 64 8.93 -0.28 -3.88
C GLU A 64 10.10 -1.18 -3.44
N THR A 65 10.24 -1.43 -2.14
CA THR A 65 11.26 -2.36 -1.63
C THR A 65 10.98 -3.81 -2.05
N LEU A 66 9.71 -4.25 -2.02
CA LEU A 66 9.30 -5.57 -2.51
C LEU A 66 9.53 -5.72 -4.01
N ARG A 67 9.21 -4.70 -4.82
CA ARG A 67 9.46 -4.71 -6.26
C ARG A 67 10.96 -4.80 -6.59
N ASN A 68 11.79 -4.06 -5.85
CA ASN A 68 13.24 -4.17 -5.99
C ASN A 68 13.76 -5.56 -5.60
N LEU A 69 13.20 -6.18 -4.57
CA LEU A 69 13.55 -7.55 -4.19
C LEU A 69 13.12 -8.57 -5.25
N GLU A 70 11.93 -8.45 -5.81
CA GLU A 70 11.43 -9.29 -6.90
C GLU A 70 12.35 -9.22 -8.14
N ALA A 71 12.76 -8.02 -8.54
CA ALA A 71 13.65 -7.85 -9.68
C ALA A 71 15.03 -8.49 -9.44
N LYS A 72 15.60 -8.30 -8.25
CA LYS A 72 16.89 -8.89 -7.87
C LYS A 72 16.83 -10.41 -7.81
N THR A 73 15.80 -10.98 -7.19
CA THR A 73 15.63 -12.43 -7.06
C THR A 73 15.33 -13.08 -8.42
N SER A 74 14.59 -12.41 -9.30
CA SER A 74 14.36 -12.86 -10.68
C SER A 74 15.65 -12.94 -11.50
N LEU A 75 16.56 -11.96 -11.32
CA LEU A 75 17.89 -12.00 -11.94
C LEU A 75 18.73 -13.14 -11.38
N VAL A 76 18.77 -13.31 -10.06
CA VAL A 76 19.47 -14.43 -9.41
C VAL A 76 18.93 -15.77 -9.90
N PHE A 77 17.61 -15.94 -10.03
CA PHE A 77 16.98 -17.14 -10.56
C PHE A 77 17.39 -17.42 -12.01
N THR A 78 17.45 -16.38 -12.84
CA THR A 78 17.88 -16.50 -14.24
C THR A 78 19.35 -16.91 -14.33
N LEU A 79 20.23 -16.27 -13.58
CA LEU A 79 21.65 -16.60 -13.52
C LEU A 79 21.88 -18.01 -12.98
N LEU A 80 21.12 -18.41 -11.96
CA LEU A 80 21.15 -19.76 -11.42
C LEU A 80 20.73 -20.79 -12.47
N LYS A 81 19.61 -20.55 -13.18
CA LYS A 81 19.17 -21.42 -14.28
C LYS A 81 20.22 -21.55 -15.37
N ALA A 82 20.83 -20.43 -15.79
CA ALA A 82 21.90 -20.44 -16.79
C ALA A 82 23.12 -21.24 -16.29
N SER A 83 23.52 -21.05 -15.03
CA SER A 83 24.63 -21.78 -14.41
C SER A 83 24.35 -23.29 -14.34
N VAL A 84 23.16 -23.69 -13.87
CA VAL A 84 22.75 -25.09 -13.79
C VAL A 84 22.69 -25.72 -15.19
N TYR A 85 22.09 -25.02 -16.16
CA TYR A 85 21.99 -25.51 -17.53
C TYR A 85 23.37 -25.69 -18.17
N SER A 86 24.28 -24.73 -17.96
CA SER A 86 25.67 -24.83 -18.44
C SER A 86 26.39 -26.05 -17.86
N ILE A 87 26.24 -26.32 -16.56
CA ILE A 87 26.83 -27.50 -15.91
C ILE A 87 26.20 -28.79 -16.45
N PHE A 88 24.88 -28.81 -16.61
CA PHE A 88 24.16 -29.98 -17.12
C PHE A 88 24.58 -30.31 -18.55
N MET A 89 24.67 -29.30 -19.42
CA MET A 89 25.14 -29.47 -20.80
C MET A 89 26.59 -29.93 -20.88
N GLN A 90 27.49 -29.39 -20.05
CA GLN A 90 28.90 -29.80 -20.03
C GLN A 90 29.08 -31.25 -19.54
N LYS A 91 28.22 -31.73 -18.63
CA LYS A 91 28.20 -33.13 -18.17
C LYS A 91 27.46 -34.08 -19.12
N ALA A 92 26.49 -33.55 -19.86
CA ALA A 92 25.73 -34.28 -20.88
C ALA A 92 26.42 -34.28 -22.24
N GLN A 93 27.66 -33.78 -22.34
CA GLN A 93 28.62 -34.25 -23.34
C GLN A 93 29.22 -35.57 -22.83
N PRO A 94 28.67 -36.74 -23.18
CA PRO A 94 29.49 -37.94 -23.24
C PRO A 94 30.56 -37.68 -24.32
N GLU A 95 31.83 -37.91 -23.98
CA GLU A 95 32.85 -38.76 -24.64
C GLU A 95 32.66 -39.24 -26.11
N ASP A 96 31.78 -38.66 -26.93
CA ASP A 96 31.45 -39.09 -28.30
C ASP A 96 32.39 -38.46 -29.35
N GLN A 97 33.70 -38.37 -29.04
CA GLN A 97 34.72 -37.97 -30.01
C GLN A 97 35.87 -38.97 -30.19
N MET A 98 35.84 -40.15 -29.56
CA MET A 98 36.95 -41.12 -29.65
C MET A 98 36.60 -42.53 -30.18
N SER A 99 35.45 -42.72 -30.84
CA SER A 99 35.04 -44.05 -31.37
C SER A 99 34.97 -44.16 -32.90
N TYR A 100 35.20 -43.08 -33.66
CA TYR A 100 35.09 -43.11 -35.13
C TYR A 100 36.44 -43.22 -35.89
N SER A 101 37.58 -43.32 -35.20
CA SER A 101 38.90 -43.32 -35.84
C SER A 101 39.64 -44.68 -35.89
N GLU A 102 39.07 -45.77 -35.40
CA GLU A 102 39.77 -47.08 -35.34
C GLU A 102 39.23 -48.16 -36.30
N SER A 103 38.24 -47.84 -37.15
CA SER A 103 37.72 -48.77 -38.19
C SER A 103 38.31 -48.53 -39.58
N ALA A 104 39.36 -47.70 -39.70
CA ALA A 104 39.90 -47.32 -41.00
C ALA A 104 41.43 -47.38 -41.06
N TYR A 105 42.05 -48.45 -40.55
CA TYR A 105 43.35 -48.96 -41.04
C TYR A 105 43.48 -50.46 -40.73
#